data_AF-A0A5Q0TNS2-F1
#
_entry.id   AF-A0A5Q0TNS2-F1
#
_cell.length_a   1.000
_cell.length_b   1.000
_cell.length_c   1.000
_cell.angle_alpha   90.00
_cell.angle_beta   90.00
_cell.angle_gamma   90.00
#
_symmetry.space_group_name_H-M   'P 1'
#
loop_
_entity.id
_entity.type
_entity.pdbx_description
1 polymer ?
#
loop_
_entity_poly.entity_id
_entity_poly.type
_entity_poly.pdbx_seq_one_letter_code
_entity_poly.pdbx_strand_id
1 'polypeptide(L)'
;MQRDQLKAILTQQVARYPQPLMVSLYLSGQFPPKKVAEWTQELSDIGLTVYVQDGAGTEALSQDIMASYYELFTCNIGEIREIFKQDQASTEFKASKLSLIEYQKIRKEQSCRQSLLFSLRYMPIENNPFSLVQ
;
A
#
# COMPACT_ATOMS: atom_id res chain seq x y z
N MET A 1 -2.18 -3.94 24.24
CA MET A 1 -1.02 -4.78 24.59
C MET A 1 -0.11 -5.03 23.38
N GLN A 2 -0.50 -5.78 22.34
CA GLN A 2 0.38 -6.04 21.19
C GLN A 2 0.67 -4.80 20.32
N ARG A 3 -0.34 -3.95 20.04
CA ARG A 3 -0.13 -2.70 19.27
C ARG A 3 0.76 -1.69 20.01
N ASP A 4 0.59 -1.59 21.33
CA ASP A 4 1.42 -0.72 22.17
C ASP A 4 2.88 -1.20 22.20
N GLN A 5 3.09 -2.52 22.28
CA GLN A 5 4.41 -3.13 22.17
C GLN A 5 5.05 -2.87 20.81
N LEU A 6 4.31 -3.04 19.72
CA LEU A 6 4.78 -2.73 18.38
C LEU A 6 5.15 -1.25 18.24
N LYS A 7 4.30 -0.34 18.74
CA LYS A 7 4.58 1.10 18.75
C LYS A 7 5.88 1.41 19.49
N ALA A 8 6.08 0.84 20.68
CA ALA A 8 7.31 1.03 21.44
C ALA A 8 8.55 0.53 20.69
N ILE A 9 8.47 -0.65 20.05
CA ILE A 9 9.57 -1.18 19.23
C ILE A 9 9.86 -0.24 18.05
N LEU A 10 8.83 0.22 17.34
CA LEU A 10 8.98 1.10 16.18
C LEU A 10 9.55 2.47 16.58
N THR A 11 9.12 3.05 17.70
CA THR A 11 9.70 4.29 18.24
C THR A 11 11.20 4.12 18.48
N GLN A 12 11.62 2.99 19.06
CA GLN A 12 13.04 2.71 19.27
C GLN A 12 13.80 2.53 17.95
N GLN A 13 13.19 1.94 16.92
CA GLN A 13 13.83 1.84 15.61
C GLN A 13 13.99 3.22 14.97
N VAL A 14 12.95 4.07 14.97
CA VAL A 14 13.03 5.44 14.42
C VAL A 14 14.18 6.22 15.06
N ALA A 15 14.38 6.09 16.37
CA ALA A 15 15.48 6.77 17.07
C ALA A 15 16.89 6.23 16.72
N ARG A 16 17.00 5.00 16.19
CA ARG A 16 18.29 4.35 15.88
C ARG A 16 18.80 4.64 14.48
N TYR A 17 17.91 4.92 13.52
CA TYR A 17 18.29 5.16 12.15
C TYR A 17 18.31 6.67 11.86
N PRO A 18 19.42 7.21 11.34
CA PRO A 18 19.50 8.63 11.00
C PRO A 18 18.70 8.99 9.73
N GLN A 19 18.28 8.00 8.95
CA GLN A 19 17.43 8.19 7.77
C GLN A 19 15.95 7.99 8.10
N PRO A 20 15.03 8.62 7.33
CA PRO A 20 13.60 8.35 7.47
C PRO A 20 13.27 6.88 7.28
N LEU A 21 12.46 6.34 8.19
CA LEU A 21 11.96 4.97 8.10
C LEU A 21 10.56 4.96 7.50
N MET A 22 10.35 4.07 6.54
CA MET A 22 9.08 3.86 5.86
C MET A 22 8.50 2.49 6.21
N VAL A 23 7.19 2.44 6.45
CA VAL A 23 6.44 1.19 6.63
C VAL A 23 5.36 1.08 5.57
N SER A 24 5.24 -0.12 4.99
CA SER A 24 4.14 -0.48 4.10
C SER A 24 3.16 -1.35 4.87
N LEU A 25 1.89 -0.96 4.84
CA LEU A 25 0.80 -1.65 5.53
C LEU A 25 -0.16 -2.25 4.50
N TYR A 26 -0.49 -3.52 4.68
CA TYR A 26 -1.58 -4.19 3.96
C TYR A 26 -2.80 -4.30 4.88
N LEU A 27 -4.00 -4.17 4.31
CA LEU A 27 -5.26 -4.26 5.04
C LEU A 27 -6.00 -5.55 4.67
N SER A 28 -6.32 -6.35 5.67
CA SER A 28 -7.13 -7.58 5.52
C SER A 28 -8.64 -7.36 5.65
N GLY A 29 -9.09 -6.11 5.89
CA GLY A 29 -10.51 -5.78 6.07
C GLY A 29 -11.10 -6.11 7.44
N GLN A 30 -10.32 -6.73 8.34
CA GLN A 30 -10.81 -7.20 9.63
C GLN A 30 -10.98 -6.10 10.68
N PHE A 31 -10.36 -4.94 10.49
CA PHE A 31 -10.40 -3.83 11.44
C PHE A 31 -11.31 -2.71 10.94
N PRO A 32 -12.11 -2.07 11.82
CA PRO A 32 -12.92 -0.92 11.42
C PRO A 32 -12.06 0.21 10.82
N PRO A 33 -12.52 0.90 9.75
CA PRO A 33 -11.78 1.98 9.09
C PRO A 33 -11.24 3.05 10.05
N LYS A 34 -12.07 3.51 10.99
CA LYS A 34 -11.66 4.49 12.00
C LYS A 34 -10.47 4.02 12.86
N LYS A 35 -10.46 2.76 13.29
CA LYS A 35 -9.35 2.21 14.09
C LYS A 35 -8.07 2.07 13.28
N VAL A 36 -8.17 1.83 11.98
CA VAL A 36 -7.02 1.79 11.09
C VAL A 36 -6.48 3.19 10.87
N ALA A 37 -7.34 4.18 10.62
CA ALA A 37 -6.95 5.58 10.45
C ALA A 37 -6.23 6.14 11.69
N GLU A 38 -6.80 5.94 12.88
CA GLU A 38 -6.17 6.32 14.16
C GLU A 38 -4.79 5.67 14.29
N TRP A 39 -4.68 4.37 14.02
CA TRP A 39 -3.42 3.66 14.14
C TRP A 39 -2.37 4.11 13.12
N THR A 40 -2.75 4.35 11.86
CA THR A 40 -1.83 4.87 10.84
C THR A 40 -1.32 6.27 11.21
N GLN A 41 -2.17 7.11 11.81
CA GLN A 41 -1.76 8.42 12.28
C GLN A 41 -0.79 8.29 13.46
N GLU A 42 -1.07 7.43 14.43
CA GLU A 42 -0.16 7.18 15.55
C GLU A 42 1.24 6.69 15.10
N LEU A 43 1.31 5.89 14.03
CA LEU A 43 2.57 5.47 13.43
C LEU A 43 3.28 6.65 12.75
N SER A 44 2.54 7.51 12.07
CA SER A 44 3.10 8.73 11.48
C SER A 44 3.64 9.69 12.55
N ASP A 45 2.94 9.83 13.67
CA ASP A 45 3.30 10.77 14.76
C ASP A 45 4.60 10.38 15.46
N ILE A 46 4.99 9.11 15.45
CA ILE A 46 6.30 8.66 15.98
C ILE A 46 7.44 8.84 14.98
N GLY A 47 7.19 9.46 13.82
CA GLY A 47 8.20 9.79 12.80
C GLY A 47 8.35 8.78 11.67
N LEU A 48 7.44 7.80 11.55
CA LEU A 48 7.44 6.90 10.39
C LEU A 48 6.77 7.56 9.18
N THR A 49 7.30 7.28 7.99
CA THR A 49 6.56 7.49 6.75
C THR A 49 5.65 6.28 6.52
N VAL A 50 4.34 6.48 6.57
CA VAL A 50 3.36 5.39 6.49
C VAL A 50 2.76 5.34 5.09
N TYR A 51 2.80 4.18 4.45
CA TYR A 51 2.06 3.91 3.21
C TYR A 51 1.11 2.73 3.38
N VAL A 52 -0.12 2.88 2.90
CA VAL A 52 -1.12 1.81 2.87
C VAL A 52 -1.24 1.26 1.45
N GLN A 53 -1.22 -0.06 1.29
CA GLN A 53 -1.45 -0.73 0.01
C GLN A 53 -2.94 -0.71 -0.32
N ASP A 54 -3.27 -0.38 -1.57
CA ASP A 54 -4.66 -0.31 -2.06
C ASP A 54 -5.34 -1.69 -2.19
N GLY A 55 -4.56 -2.77 -2.18
CA GLY A 55 -5.05 -4.15 -2.30
C GLY A 55 -5.65 -4.47 -3.66
N ALA A 56 -5.51 -3.57 -4.65
CA ALA A 56 -6.13 -3.72 -5.96
C ALA A 56 -5.58 -4.90 -6.74
N GLY A 57 -4.32 -5.26 -6.50
CA GLY A 57 -3.65 -6.35 -7.22
C GLY A 57 -3.97 -7.73 -6.66
N THR A 58 -4.31 -7.83 -5.38
CA THR A 58 -4.73 -9.08 -4.75
C THR A 58 -6.25 -9.26 -4.73
N GLU A 59 -7.01 -8.21 -5.02
CA GLU A 59 -8.47 -8.14 -4.84
C GLU A 59 -8.90 -8.51 -3.41
N ALA A 60 -8.04 -8.25 -2.42
CA ALA A 60 -8.27 -8.64 -1.03
C ALA A 60 -9.44 -7.90 -0.38
N LEU A 61 -9.74 -6.69 -0.85
CA LEU A 61 -10.86 -5.86 -0.39
C LEU A 61 -11.64 -5.32 -1.58
N SER A 62 -12.95 -5.17 -1.40
CA SER A 62 -13.76 -4.45 -2.38
C SER A 62 -13.35 -2.98 -2.43
N GLN A 63 -13.57 -2.35 -3.58
CA GLN A 63 -13.26 -0.92 -3.78
C GLN A 63 -14.01 -0.03 -2.78
N ASP A 64 -15.25 -0.38 -2.44
CA ASP A 64 -16.06 0.37 -1.48
C ASP A 64 -15.47 0.33 -0.06
N ILE A 65 -15.00 -0.85 0.36
CA ILE A 65 -14.33 -1.00 1.66
C ILE A 65 -13.04 -0.18 1.66
N MET A 66 -12.24 -0.26 0.59
CA MET A 66 -10.99 0.50 0.50
C MET A 66 -11.23 2.01 0.51
N ALA A 67 -12.26 2.48 -0.20
CA ALA A 67 -12.68 3.88 -0.21
C ALA A 67 -13.00 4.38 1.21
N SER A 68 -13.71 3.57 2.02
CA SER A 68 -14.05 3.93 3.41
C SER A 68 -12.82 4.11 4.31
N TYR A 69 -11.71 3.42 4.05
CA TYR A 69 -10.44 3.68 4.74
C TYR A 69 -9.82 4.99 4.28
N TYR A 70 -9.76 5.23 2.97
CA TYR A 70 -9.12 6.41 2.40
C TYR A 70 -9.82 7.72 2.76
N GLU A 71 -11.14 7.71 2.94
CA GLU A 71 -11.90 8.87 3.44
C GLU A 71 -11.43 9.33 4.82
N LEU A 72 -10.91 8.42 5.65
CA LEU A 72 -10.50 8.71 7.03
C LEU A 72 -8.99 8.97 7.18
N PHE A 73 -8.19 8.62 6.16
CA PHE A 73 -6.75 8.90 6.20
C PHE A 73 -6.48 10.38 5.99
N THR A 74 -5.51 10.91 6.73
CA THR A 74 -4.95 12.24 6.54
C THR A 74 -3.98 12.27 5.34
N CYS A 75 -3.66 13.46 4.81
CA CYS A 75 -2.83 13.59 3.60
C CYS A 75 -1.36 13.16 3.79
N ASN A 76 -0.87 13.07 5.02
CA ASN A 76 0.47 12.55 5.35
C ASN A 76 0.57 11.02 5.26
N ILE A 77 -0.55 10.30 5.17
CA ILE A 77 -0.54 8.85 4.97
C ILE A 77 -0.52 8.58 3.47
N GLY A 78 0.58 7.98 3.01
CA GLY A 78 0.77 7.64 1.60
C GLY A 78 -0.04 6.42 1.16
N GLU A 79 -0.10 6.24 -0.16
CA GLU A 79 -0.75 5.11 -0.82
C GLU A 79 0.25 4.34 -1.69
N ILE A 80 0.24 3.01 -1.61
CA ILE A 80 0.89 2.13 -2.57
C ILE A 80 -0.18 1.58 -3.50
N ARG A 81 -0.07 1.91 -4.78
CA ARG A 81 -0.98 1.48 -5.83
C ARG A 81 -0.49 0.20 -6.48
N GLU A 82 -1.27 -0.87 -6.35
CA GLU A 82 -0.92 -2.16 -6.93
C GLU A 82 -1.23 -2.20 -8.43
N ILE A 83 -0.18 -2.26 -9.27
CA ILE A 83 -0.26 -2.23 -10.74
C ILE A 83 -0.20 -3.62 -11.38
N PHE A 84 -0.75 -4.63 -10.71
CA PHE A 84 -0.85 -6.00 -11.20
C PHE A 84 -2.23 -6.56 -10.92
N LYS A 85 -2.55 -7.74 -11.47
CA LYS A 85 -3.75 -8.52 -11.12
C LYS A 85 -3.37 -9.93 -10.80
N GLN A 86 -3.62 -10.36 -9.58
CA GLN A 86 -3.44 -11.73 -9.15
C GLN A 86 -4.45 -12.65 -9.84
N ASP A 87 -3.96 -13.80 -10.29
CA ASP A 87 -4.79 -14.87 -10.80
C ASP A 87 -5.40 -15.63 -9.62
N GLN A 88 -6.69 -15.37 -9.37
CA GLN A 88 -7.44 -15.97 -8.28
C GLN A 88 -7.71 -17.47 -8.48
N ALA A 89 -7.54 -17.99 -9.71
CA ALA A 89 -7.71 -19.42 -10.01
C ALA A 89 -6.46 -20.26 -9.70
N SER A 90 -5.32 -19.62 -9.45
CA SER A 90 -4.05 -20.31 -9.19
C SER A 90 -3.89 -20.65 -7.71
N THR A 91 -3.42 -21.87 -7.42
CA THR A 91 -3.06 -22.31 -6.05
C THR A 91 -1.71 -21.73 -5.59
N GLU A 92 -0.90 -21.25 -6.53
CA GLU A 92 0.34 -20.51 -6.27
C GLU A 92 0.16 -19.04 -6.64
N PHE A 93 0.96 -18.14 -6.05
CA PHE A 93 0.90 -16.72 -6.43
C PHE A 93 1.31 -16.55 -7.90
N LYS A 94 0.33 -16.19 -8.73
CA LYS A 94 0.52 -15.77 -10.12
C LYS A 94 -0.16 -14.44 -10.31
N ALA A 95 0.47 -13.54 -11.05
CA ALA A 95 -0.13 -12.26 -11.38
C ALA A 95 0.25 -11.84 -12.80
N SER A 96 -0.62 -11.02 -13.39
CA SER A 96 -0.49 -10.47 -14.73
C SER A 96 -0.35 -8.96 -14.66
N LYS A 97 0.19 -8.37 -15.73
CA LYS A 97 0.20 -6.93 -15.92
C LYS A 97 -1.21 -6.41 -16.17
N LEU A 98 -1.46 -5.17 -15.74
CA LEU A 98 -2.63 -4.41 -16.15
C LEU A 98 -2.63 -4.15 -17.67
N SER A 99 -3.79 -3.84 -18.24
CA SER A 99 -3.83 -3.19 -19.55
C SER A 99 -3.21 -1.79 -19.48
N LEU A 100 -2.73 -1.29 -20.63
CA LEU A 100 -2.17 0.07 -20.70
C LEU A 100 -3.19 1.14 -20.25
N ILE A 101 -4.47 0.94 -20.58
CA ILE A 101 -5.56 1.86 -20.22
C ILE A 101 -5.76 1.90 -18.70
N GLU A 102 -5.81 0.73 -18.04
CA GLU A 102 -5.95 0.64 -16.58
C GLU A 102 -4.76 1.29 -15.87
N TYR A 103 -3.54 0.99 -16.31
CA TYR A 103 -2.33 1.62 -15.76
C TYR A 103 -2.35 3.15 -15.93
N GLN A 104 -2.77 3.66 -17.09
CA GLN A 104 -2.90 5.10 -17.32
C GLN A 104 -3.97 5.74 -16.43
N LYS A 105 -5.06 5.04 -16.10
CA LYS A 105 -6.07 5.52 -15.16
C LYS A 105 -5.47 5.71 -13.77
N ILE A 106 -4.81 4.69 -13.24
CA ILE A 106 -4.10 4.73 -11.95
C ILE A 106 -3.09 5.88 -11.91
N ARG A 107 -2.35 6.11 -13.00
CA ARG A 107 -1.37 7.21 -13.13
C ARG A 107 -1.97 8.61 -13.13
N LYS A 108 -3.24 8.76 -13.50
CA LYS A 108 -3.94 10.06 -13.62
C LYS A 108 -4.74 10.42 -12.38
N GLU A 109 -5.04 9.46 -11.51
CA GLU A 109 -5.76 9.69 -10.26
C GLU A 109 -4.97 10.61 -9.34
N GLN A 110 -5.54 11.80 -9.09
CA GLN A 110 -4.98 12.81 -8.20
C GLN A 110 -5.51 12.62 -6.77
N SER A 111 -4.64 12.85 -5.79
CA SER A 111 -4.96 12.82 -4.37
C SER A 111 -4.00 13.77 -3.65
N CYS A 112 -4.37 14.25 -2.45
CA CYS A 112 -3.44 14.97 -1.60
C CYS A 112 -2.32 14.07 -1.03
N ARG A 113 -2.52 12.75 -1.09
CA ARG A 113 -1.59 11.75 -0.58
C ARG A 113 -0.53 11.45 -1.62
N GLN A 114 0.70 11.25 -1.15
CA GLN A 114 1.77 10.75 -2.01
C GLN A 114 1.46 9.30 -2.41
N SER A 115 1.66 8.98 -3.70
CA SER A 115 1.46 7.63 -4.22
C SER A 115 2.77 7.01 -4.70
N LEU A 116 2.91 5.70 -4.47
CA LEU A 116 3.97 4.84 -5.00
C LEU A 116 3.33 3.72 -5.82
N LEU A 117 4.07 3.14 -6.77
CA LEU A 117 3.59 2.02 -7.59
C LEU A 117 4.23 0.71 -7.12
N PHE A 118 3.44 -0.36 -7.08
CA PHE A 118 3.93 -1.71 -6.74
C PHE A 118 3.21 -2.79 -7.57
N SER A 119 3.81 -3.84 -8.10
CA SER A 119 5.23 -4.06 -8.30
C SER A 119 5.62 -3.66 -9.73
N LEU A 120 6.76 -2.98 -9.89
CA LEU A 120 7.21 -2.45 -11.18
C LEU A 120 7.47 -3.54 -12.24
N ARG A 121 7.68 -4.80 -11.83
CA ARG A 121 7.79 -5.95 -12.76
C ARG A 121 6.57 -6.15 -13.65
N TYR A 122 5.41 -5.63 -13.23
CA TYR A 122 4.14 -5.73 -13.95
C TYR A 122 3.78 -4.47 -14.74
N MET A 123 4.68 -3.48 -14.84
CA MET A 123 4.43 -2.30 -15.67
C MET A 123 4.14 -2.69 -17.14
N PRO A 124 3.04 -2.19 -17.74
CA PRO A 124 2.66 -2.52 -19.11
C PRO A 124 3.40 -1.64 -20.13
N ILE A 125 4.73 -1.66 -20.08
CA ILE A 125 5.61 -0.97 -21.02
C ILE A 125 6.37 -1.99 -21.88
N GLU A 126 6.79 -1.56 -23.07
CA GLU A 126 7.71 -2.35 -23.89
C GLU A 126 9.08 -2.44 -23.22
N ASN A 127 9.73 -3.61 -23.32
CA ASN A 127 11.07 -3.87 -22.78
C ASN A 127 11.23 -3.51 -21.28
N ASN A 128 10.27 -3.90 -20.44
CA ASN A 128 10.31 -3.61 -19.00
C ASN A 128 11.58 -4.21 -18.34
N PRO A 129 12.53 -3.39 -17.85
CA PRO A 129 13.78 -3.88 -17.27
C PRO A 129 13.58 -4.57 -15.91
N PHE A 130 12.42 -4.40 -15.28
CA PHE A 130 12.05 -5.06 -14.03
C PHE A 130 11.31 -6.37 -14.25
N SER A 131 11.00 -6.73 -15.50
CA SER A 131 10.38 -8.03 -15.78
C SER A 131 11.31 -9.14 -15.32
N LEU A 132 10.72 -10.17 -14.69
CA LEU A 132 11.49 -11.38 -14.40
C LEU A 132 11.87 -12.01 -15.75
N VAL A 133 13.16 -12.28 -15.94
CA VAL A 133 13.63 -13.12 -17.04
C VAL A 133 12.86 -14.44 -16.90
N GLN A 134 12.02 -14.76 -17.88
CA GLN A 134 11.35 -16.05 -17.97
C GLN A 134 12.33 -17.09 -18.51
#